data_AF-A0AB33U1Z2-F1
#
_entry.id   AF-A0AB33U1Z2-F1
#
_cell.length_a   1.000
_cell.length_b   1.000
_cell.length_c   1.000
_cell.angle_alpha   90.00
_cell.angle_beta   90.00
_cell.angle_gamma   90.00
#
_symmetry.space_group_name_H-M   'P 1'
#
loop_
_entity.id
_entity.type
_entity.pdbx_description
1 polymer ?
#
loop_
_entity_poly.entity_id
_entity_poly.type
_entity_poly.pdbx_seq_one_letter_code
_entity_poly.pdbx_strand_id
1 'polypeptide(L)'
;MSKNWKWLLLLAGIFSVFAGFQMLMNPAISLASMTFLFALVFAVQGISEIVNYLKAEEKHGWNLFGGIVTLILALALFSGSFIEMVTFVPFIISFWALSNGITKTIVGLKVRKADKSVGTPLVWLGILGIIAGLIMMAHPLMTGFLISYTIAFVFIYQGVVAVVQFFKIK
;
A
#
# COMPACT_ATOMS: atom_id res chain seq x y z
N MET A 1 26.31 -7.60 15.53
CA MET A 1 25.04 -6.92 15.92
C MET A 1 24.99 -6.81 17.43
N SER A 2 24.55 -5.68 17.97
CA SER A 2 24.40 -5.53 19.43
C SER A 2 23.35 -6.51 19.96
N LYS A 3 23.54 -7.02 21.18
CA LYS A 3 22.62 -7.98 21.83
C LYS A 3 21.16 -7.51 21.80
N ASN A 4 20.94 -6.20 21.97
CA ASN A 4 19.62 -5.57 21.95
C ASN A 4 18.90 -5.73 20.60
N TRP A 5 19.64 -5.66 19.49
CA TRP A 5 19.06 -5.79 18.15
C TRP A 5 18.51 -7.18 17.88
N LYS A 6 19.14 -8.22 18.45
CA LYS A 6 18.65 -9.60 18.30
C LYS A 6 17.31 -9.80 19.00
N TRP A 7 17.18 -9.29 20.23
CA TRP A 7 15.92 -9.37 20.96
C TRP A 7 14.80 -8.59 20.27
N LEU A 8 15.12 -7.42 19.69
CA LEU A 8 14.18 -6.67 18.87
C LEU A 8 13.72 -7.47 17.64
N LEU A 9 14.63 -8.19 16.96
CA LEU A 9 14.26 -9.06 15.84
C LEU A 9 13.34 -10.21 16.26
N LEU A 10 13.61 -10.84 17.41
CA LEU A 10 12.75 -11.92 17.92
C LEU A 10 11.35 -11.40 18.26
N LEU A 11 11.26 -10.27 18.98
CA LEU A 11 9.99 -9.66 19.33
C LEU A 11 9.22 -9.26 18.07
N ALA A 12 9.87 -8.55 17.13
CA ALA A 12 9.27 -8.19 15.86
C ALA A 12 8.77 -9.43 15.10
N GLY A 13 9.56 -10.51 15.09
CA GLY A 13 9.17 -11.77 14.45
C GLY A 13 7.90 -12.38 15.03
N ILE A 14 7.81 -12.47 16.37
CA ILE A 14 6.62 -12.99 17.06
C ILE A 14 5.40 -12.11 16.77
N PHE A 15 5.55 -10.79 16.87
CA PHE A 15 4.46 -9.85 16.54
C PHE A 15 4.02 -9.96 15.08
N SER A 16 4.95 -10.12 14.14
CA SER A 16 4.62 -10.28 12.72
C SER A 16 3.85 -11.57 12.46
N VAL A 17 4.24 -12.70 13.07
CA VAL A 17 3.48 -13.96 12.94
C VAL A 17 2.06 -13.79 13.50
N PHE A 18 1.95 -13.23 14.71
CA PHE A 18 0.64 -13.02 15.35
C PHE A 18 -0.25 -12.08 14.54
N ALA A 19 0.29 -10.96 14.06
CA ALA A 19 -0.42 -10.03 13.19
C ALA A 19 -0.92 -10.73 11.92
N GLY A 20 -0.05 -11.51 11.26
CA GLY A 20 -0.44 -12.26 10.07
C GLY A 20 -1.58 -13.26 10.34
N PHE A 21 -1.55 -13.99 11.46
CA PHE A 21 -2.68 -14.85 11.84
C PHE A 21 -3.97 -14.07 12.11
N GLN A 22 -3.90 -12.91 12.77
CA GLN A 22 -5.06 -12.05 12.96
C GLN A 22 -5.67 -11.59 11.63
N MET A 23 -4.83 -11.26 10.65
CA MET A 23 -5.25 -10.88 9.31
C MET A 23 -5.94 -12.02 8.54
N LEU A 24 -5.51 -13.27 8.74
CA LEU A 24 -6.20 -14.43 8.16
C LEU A 24 -7.59 -14.64 8.76
N MET A 25 -7.74 -14.43 10.07
CA MET A 25 -9.02 -14.64 10.76
C MET A 25 -10.05 -13.56 10.44
N ASN A 26 -9.63 -12.29 10.35
CA ASN A 26 -10.53 -11.15 10.15
C ASN A 26 -9.97 -10.14 9.14
N PRO A 27 -9.91 -10.50 7.84
CA PRO A 27 -9.30 -9.66 6.82
C PRO A 27 -9.96 -8.28 6.67
N ALA A 28 -11.27 -8.19 6.88
CA ALA A 28 -11.97 -6.90 6.84
C ALA A 28 -11.49 -5.94 7.94
N ILE A 29 -11.33 -6.42 9.18
CA ILE A 29 -10.85 -5.60 10.29
C ILE A 29 -9.41 -5.14 10.03
N SER A 30 -8.59 -6.01 9.45
CA SER A 30 -7.20 -5.67 9.11
C SER A 30 -7.14 -4.60 8.03
N LEU A 31 -7.94 -4.69 6.97
CA LEU A 31 -8.04 -3.65 5.95
C LEU A 31 -8.53 -2.32 6.53
N ALA A 32 -9.58 -2.33 7.36
CA ALA A 32 -10.06 -1.13 8.02
C ALA A 32 -8.98 -0.51 8.93
N SER A 33 -8.22 -1.34 9.65
CA SER A 33 -7.09 -0.89 10.48
C SER A 33 -5.98 -0.24 9.65
N MET A 34 -5.67 -0.80 8.48
CA MET A 34 -4.72 -0.20 7.54
C MET A 34 -5.23 1.15 7.02
N THR A 35 -6.50 1.25 6.64
CA THR A 35 -7.11 2.53 6.22
C THR A 35 -7.08 3.57 7.33
N PHE A 36 -7.35 3.17 8.58
CA PHE A 36 -7.22 4.05 9.73
C PHE A 36 -5.80 4.60 9.90
N LEU A 37 -4.78 3.74 9.75
CA LEU A 37 -3.38 4.18 9.77
C LEU A 37 -3.07 5.15 8.62
N PHE A 38 -3.57 4.89 7.41
CA PHE A 38 -3.43 5.82 6.29
C PHE A 38 -4.10 7.16 6.58
N ALA A 39 -5.29 7.16 7.18
CA ALA A 39 -5.99 8.39 7.57
C ALA A 39 -5.16 9.21 8.58
N LEU A 40 -4.52 8.55 9.56
CA LEU A 40 -3.60 9.19 10.49
C LEU A 40 -2.41 9.83 9.77
N VAL A 41 -1.76 9.08 8.86
CA VAL A 41 -0.63 9.59 8.07
C VAL A 41 -1.05 10.79 7.23
N PHE A 42 -2.20 10.72 6.56
CA PHE A 42 -2.72 11.83 5.76
C PHE A 42 -3.09 13.04 6.62
N ALA A 43 -3.64 12.85 7.82
CA ALA A 43 -3.90 13.96 8.73
C ALA A 43 -2.61 14.69 9.11
N VAL A 44 -1.59 13.94 9.52
CA VAL A 44 -0.27 14.49 9.87
C VAL A 44 0.36 15.18 8.66
N GLN A 45 0.30 14.57 7.49
CA GLN A 45 0.83 15.14 6.25
C GLN A 45 0.12 16.44 5.86
N GLY A 46 -1.22 16.45 5.83
CA GLY A 46 -2.01 17.62 5.47
C GLY A 46 -1.78 18.79 6.43
N ILE A 47 -1.74 18.52 7.74
CA ILE A 47 -1.37 19.53 8.74
C ILE A 47 0.05 20.04 8.50
N SER A 48 1.01 19.14 8.25
CA SER A 48 2.40 19.53 8.03
C SER A 48 2.56 20.41 6.79
N GLU A 49 1.88 20.11 5.70
CA GLU A 49 1.90 20.92 4.47
C GLU A 49 1.29 22.31 4.69
N ILE A 50 0.18 22.40 5.42
CA ILE A 50 -0.43 23.70 5.78
C ILE A 50 0.52 24.51 6.68
N VAL A 51 1.09 23.90 7.71
CA VAL A 51 2.04 24.57 8.62
C VAL A 51 3.28 25.05 7.86
N ASN A 52 3.81 24.23 6.95
CA ASN A 52 4.96 24.60 6.12
C ASN A 52 4.64 25.76 5.18
N TYR A 53 3.45 25.78 4.58
CA TYR A 53 2.98 26.92 3.77
C TYR A 53 2.90 28.21 4.59
N LEU A 54 2.40 28.15 5.83
CA LEU A 54 2.29 29.32 6.70
C LEU A 54 3.65 29.87 7.13
N LYS A 55 4.68 29.00 7.24
CA LYS A 55 6.05 29.37 7.61
C LYS A 55 6.91 29.81 6.41
N ALA A 56 6.51 29.49 5.18
CA ALA A 56 7.30 29.78 4.00
C ALA A 56 7.33 31.29 3.70
N GLU A 57 8.51 31.83 3.40
CA GLU A 57 8.68 33.21 2.94
C GLU A 57 8.03 33.40 1.56
N GLU A 58 8.21 32.42 0.67
CA GLU A 58 7.55 32.36 -0.63
C GLU A 58 6.34 31.44 -0.60
N LYS A 59 5.17 31.99 -0.91
CA LYS A 59 3.89 31.27 -0.82
C LYS A 59 3.53 30.63 -2.16
N HIS A 60 3.69 29.32 -2.26
CA HIS A 60 3.14 28.54 -3.36
C HIS A 60 1.74 28.01 -3.01
N GLY A 61 0.71 28.52 -3.68
CA GLY A 61 -0.69 28.13 -3.44
C GLY A 61 -0.95 26.62 -3.61
N TRP A 62 -0.14 25.93 -4.41
CA TRP A 62 -0.19 24.47 -4.56
C TRP A 62 0.08 23.70 -3.27
N ASN A 63 0.97 24.19 -2.41
CA ASN A 63 1.29 23.53 -1.14
C ASN A 63 0.13 23.65 -0.16
N LEU A 64 -0.53 24.82 -0.11
CA LEU A 64 -1.72 25.00 0.70
C LEU A 64 -2.88 24.13 0.18
N PHE A 65 -3.09 24.11 -1.14
CA PHE A 65 -4.12 23.29 -1.75
C PHE A 65 -3.89 21.79 -1.49
N GLY A 66 -2.66 21.31 -1.68
CA GLY A 66 -2.26 19.93 -1.38
C GLY A 66 -2.54 19.55 0.07
N GLY A 67 -2.14 20.42 1.01
CA GLY A 67 -2.36 20.18 2.43
C GLY A 67 -3.83 20.13 2.82
N ILE A 68 -4.65 21.04 2.28
CA ILE A 68 -6.10 21.07 2.50
C ILE A 68 -6.77 19.81 1.93
N VAL A 69 -6.48 19.44 0.68
CA VAL A 69 -7.05 18.25 0.05
C VAL A 69 -6.69 16.99 0.83
N THR A 70 -5.43 16.86 1.23
CA THR A 70 -4.94 15.71 2.01
C THR A 70 -5.62 15.62 3.37
N LEU A 71 -5.84 16.75 4.04
CA LEU A 71 -6.55 16.80 5.32
C LEU A 71 -8.03 16.45 5.16
N ILE A 72 -8.70 16.92 4.10
CA ILE A 72 -10.08 16.55 3.78
C ILE A 72 -10.18 15.04 3.55
N LEU A 73 -9.25 14.44 2.81
CA LEU A 73 -9.22 12.99 2.59
C LEU A 73 -9.06 12.24 3.92
N ALA A 74 -8.18 12.68 4.81
CA ALA A 74 -8.02 12.07 6.14
C ALA A 74 -9.33 12.11 6.94
N LEU A 75 -9.98 13.28 6.98
CA LEU A 75 -11.25 13.45 7.68
C LEU A 75 -12.36 12.59 7.07
N ALA A 76 -12.44 12.50 5.74
CA ALA A 76 -13.38 11.65 5.04
C ALA A 76 -13.20 10.17 5.42
N LEU A 77 -11.95 9.71 5.51
CA LEU A 77 -11.64 8.33 5.95
C LEU A 77 -12.01 8.09 7.42
N PHE A 78 -11.80 9.05 8.31
CA PHE A 78 -12.22 8.93 9.71
C PHE A 78 -13.74 8.93 9.90
N SER A 79 -14.46 9.71 9.10
CA SER A 79 -15.93 9.76 9.14
C SER A 79 -16.60 8.65 8.32
N GLY A 80 -15.82 7.88 7.56
CA GLY A 80 -16.34 6.84 6.68
C GLY A 80 -16.98 5.68 7.43
N SER A 81 -17.94 5.04 6.76
CA SER A 81 -18.50 3.76 7.16
C SER A 81 -17.43 2.65 7.16
N PHE A 82 -17.69 1.57 7.89
CA PHE A 82 -16.79 0.41 7.90
C PHE A 82 -16.53 -0.14 6.47
N ILE A 83 -17.51 -0.10 5.58
CA ILE A 83 -17.37 -0.57 4.19
C ILE A 83 -16.39 0.34 3.42
N GLU A 84 -16.47 1.66 3.59
CA GLU A 84 -15.54 2.60 2.96
C GLU A 84 -14.11 2.39 3.49
N MET A 85 -13.96 2.16 4.80
CA MET A 85 -12.66 1.83 5.38
C MET A 85 -12.07 0.54 4.79
N VAL A 86 -12.88 -0.51 4.61
CA VAL A 86 -12.41 -1.79 4.06
C VAL A 86 -12.06 -1.68 2.56
N THR A 87 -12.78 -0.84 1.81
CA THR A 87 -12.63 -0.74 0.35
C THR A 87 -11.59 0.29 -0.12
N PHE A 88 -11.19 1.23 0.75
CA PHE A 88 -10.19 2.25 0.42
C PHE A 88 -8.84 1.67 -0.02
N VAL A 89 -8.20 0.82 0.79
CA VAL A 89 -6.91 0.20 0.42
C VAL A 89 -7.01 -0.60 -0.89
N PRO A 90 -8.02 -1.48 -1.08
CA PRO A 90 -8.23 -2.16 -2.36
C PRO A 90 -8.37 -1.22 -3.55
N PHE A 91 -9.06 -0.08 -3.37
CA PHE A 91 -9.22 0.92 -4.43
C PHE A 91 -7.87 1.51 -4.85
N ILE A 92 -7.04 1.91 -3.89
CA ILE A 92 -5.68 2.43 -4.14
C ILE A 92 -4.82 1.39 -4.87
N ILE A 93 -4.86 0.13 -4.44
CA ILE A 93 -4.10 -0.95 -5.09
C ILE A 93 -4.61 -1.22 -6.51
N SER A 94 -5.92 -1.16 -6.74
CA SER A 94 -6.53 -1.33 -8.05
C SER A 94 -6.12 -0.20 -9.00
N PHE A 95 -6.15 1.04 -8.52
CA PHE A 95 -5.68 2.20 -9.27
C PHE A 95 -4.19 2.09 -9.61
N TRP A 96 -3.36 1.69 -8.64
CA TRP A 96 -1.93 1.44 -8.86
C TRP A 96 -1.69 0.34 -9.91
N ALA A 97 -2.45 -0.76 -9.87
CA ALA A 97 -2.36 -1.83 -10.86
C ALA A 97 -2.75 -1.34 -12.26
N LEU A 98 -3.81 -0.54 -12.36
CA LEU A 98 -4.24 0.10 -13.60
C LEU A 98 -3.17 1.01 -14.18
N SER A 99 -2.61 1.91 -13.37
CA SER A 99 -1.51 2.79 -13.77
C SER A 99 -0.30 1.99 -14.25
N ASN A 100 0.09 0.94 -13.54
CA ASN A 100 1.19 0.06 -13.98
C ASN A 100 0.89 -0.65 -15.31
N GLY A 101 -0.35 -1.09 -15.52
CA GLY A 101 -0.78 -1.68 -16.79
C GLY A 101 -0.63 -0.70 -17.95
N ILE A 102 -1.09 0.54 -17.75
CA ILE A 102 -0.95 1.64 -18.72
C ILE A 102 0.53 1.91 -19.00
N THR A 103 1.35 2.08 -17.97
CA THR A 103 2.80 2.34 -18.11
C THR A 103 3.49 1.22 -18.86
N LYS A 104 3.25 -0.06 -18.51
CA LYS A 104 3.84 -1.21 -19.20
C LYS A 104 3.41 -1.29 -20.66
N THR A 105 2.17 -0.94 -20.97
CA THR A 105 1.69 -0.87 -22.35
C THR A 105 2.44 0.20 -23.13
N ILE A 106 2.56 1.42 -22.59
CA ILE A 106 3.28 2.53 -23.25
C ILE A 106 4.76 2.19 -23.43
N VAL A 107 5.42 1.70 -22.39
CA VAL A 107 6.84 1.31 -22.43
C VAL A 107 7.04 0.14 -23.39
N GLY A 108 6.16 -0.86 -23.36
CA GLY A 108 6.20 -2.02 -24.24
C GLY A 108 6.10 -1.63 -25.71
N LEU A 109 5.21 -0.71 -26.06
CA LEU A 109 5.08 -0.20 -27.43
C LEU A 109 6.34 0.54 -27.89
N LYS A 110 7.01 1.28 -26.99
CA LYS A 110 8.30 1.93 -27.29
C LYS A 110 9.42 0.91 -27.49
N VAL A 111 9.58 -0.03 -26.55
CA VAL A 111 10.63 -1.06 -26.60
C VAL A 111 10.45 -2.00 -27.79
N ARG A 112 9.20 -2.34 -28.15
CA ARG A 112 8.88 -3.22 -29.29
C ARG A 112 9.43 -2.72 -30.62
N LYS A 113 9.66 -1.42 -30.76
CA LYS A 113 10.30 -0.84 -31.96
C LYS A 113 11.78 -1.21 -32.07
N ALA A 114 12.46 -1.40 -30.95
CA ALA A 114 13.87 -1.77 -30.88
C ALA A 114 14.07 -3.29 -30.73
N ASP A 115 13.34 -3.92 -29.81
CA ASP A 115 13.37 -5.35 -29.56
C ASP A 115 11.95 -5.89 -29.39
N LYS A 116 11.49 -6.64 -30.39
CA LYS A 116 10.15 -7.25 -30.38
C LYS A 116 10.02 -8.36 -29.33
N SER A 117 11.10 -9.06 -28.99
CA SER A 117 11.09 -10.17 -28.03
C SER A 117 10.81 -9.69 -26.61
N VAL A 118 11.31 -8.50 -26.25
CA VAL A 118 11.06 -7.86 -24.95
C VAL A 118 9.80 -7.01 -24.98
N GLY A 119 9.59 -6.25 -26.06
CA GLY A 119 8.48 -5.31 -26.16
C GLY A 119 7.10 -5.97 -26.26
N THR A 120 6.99 -7.09 -26.99
CA THR A 120 5.68 -7.77 -27.19
C THR A 120 5.12 -8.34 -25.89
N PRO A 121 5.87 -9.09 -25.06
CA PRO A 121 5.41 -9.53 -23.74
C PRO A 121 5.05 -8.37 -22.83
N LEU A 122 5.81 -7.26 -22.86
CA LEU A 122 5.52 -6.09 -22.02
C LEU A 122 4.15 -5.47 -22.35
N VAL A 123 3.80 -5.38 -23.63
CA VAL A 123 2.48 -4.90 -24.07
C VAL A 123 1.37 -5.83 -23.57
N TRP A 124 1.54 -7.15 -23.72
CA TRP A 124 0.56 -8.12 -23.23
C TRP A 124 0.38 -8.06 -21.71
N LEU A 125 1.49 -8.01 -20.96
CA LEU A 125 1.47 -7.83 -19.51
C LEU A 125 0.82 -6.49 -19.10
N GLY A 126 1.01 -5.44 -19.91
CA GLY A 126 0.36 -4.16 -19.72
C GLY A 126 -1.16 -4.25 -19.89
N ILE A 127 -1.63 -4.83 -21.00
CA ILE A 127 -3.06 -5.03 -21.28
C ILE A 127 -3.72 -5.90 -20.21
N LEU A 128 -3.09 -7.02 -19.83
CA LEU A 128 -3.57 -7.87 -18.74
C LEU A 128 -3.61 -7.11 -17.41
N GLY A 129 -2.62 -6.26 -17.13
CA GLY A 129 -2.60 -5.40 -15.95
C GLY A 129 -3.74 -4.37 -15.95
N ILE A 130 -4.09 -3.80 -17.10
CA ILE A 130 -5.23 -2.88 -17.24
C ILE A 130 -6.54 -3.62 -16.94
N ILE A 131 -6.74 -4.78 -17.56
CA ILE A 131 -7.96 -5.58 -17.37
C ILE A 131 -8.07 -6.02 -15.91
N ALA A 132 -6.98 -6.53 -15.33
CA ALA A 132 -6.95 -6.92 -13.93
C ALA A 132 -7.24 -5.73 -13.01
N GLY A 133 -6.63 -4.57 -13.25
CA GLY A 133 -6.89 -3.34 -12.48
C GLY A 133 -8.36 -2.90 -12.54
N LEU A 134 -8.99 -2.98 -13.71
CA LEU A 134 -10.42 -2.67 -13.88
C LEU A 134 -11.33 -3.66 -13.13
N ILE A 135 -11.05 -4.96 -13.23
CA ILE A 135 -11.79 -6.00 -12.49
C ILE A 135 -11.63 -5.78 -10.97
N MET A 136 -10.40 -5.50 -10.53
CA MET A 136 -10.11 -5.25 -9.11
C MET A 136 -10.86 -4.03 -8.58
N MET A 137 -10.96 -2.97 -9.40
CA MET A 137 -11.67 -1.74 -9.08
C MET A 137 -13.19 -1.91 -9.10
N ALA A 138 -13.73 -2.78 -9.96
CA ALA A 138 -15.15 -3.13 -10.00
C ALA A 138 -15.58 -3.99 -8.80
N HIS A 139 -14.67 -4.77 -8.22
CA HIS A 139 -14.95 -5.69 -7.11
C HIS A 139 -14.00 -5.48 -5.92
N PRO A 140 -14.01 -4.29 -5.28
CA PRO A 140 -13.03 -3.91 -4.27
C PRO A 140 -13.04 -4.80 -3.02
N LEU A 141 -14.19 -5.39 -2.67
CA LEU A 141 -14.27 -6.33 -1.53
C LEU A 141 -13.50 -7.64 -1.81
N MET A 142 -13.65 -8.20 -3.02
CA MET A 142 -12.92 -9.40 -3.43
C MET A 142 -11.42 -9.11 -3.51
N THR A 143 -11.08 -7.99 -4.13
CA THR A 143 -9.71 -7.46 -4.18
C THR A 143 -9.11 -7.31 -2.78
N GLY A 144 -9.88 -6.78 -1.83
CA GLY A 144 -9.44 -6.62 -0.45
C GLY A 144 -9.13 -7.93 0.24
N PHE A 145 -9.97 -8.96 0.11
CA PHE A 145 -9.66 -10.26 0.69
C PHE A 145 -8.37 -10.85 0.13
N LEU A 146 -8.17 -10.79 -1.19
CA LEU A 146 -6.94 -11.25 -1.83
C LEU A 146 -5.69 -10.50 -1.31
N ILE A 147 -5.79 -9.17 -1.22
CA ILE A 147 -4.69 -8.33 -0.69
C ILE A 147 -4.42 -8.68 0.76
N SER A 148 -5.45 -8.75 1.60
CA SER A 148 -5.30 -9.05 3.03
C SER A 148 -4.65 -10.40 3.26
N TYR A 149 -5.08 -11.44 2.54
CA TYR A 149 -4.45 -12.76 2.64
C TYR A 149 -3.00 -12.75 2.16
N THR A 150 -2.71 -12.06 1.06
CA THR A 150 -1.33 -11.93 0.57
C THR A 150 -0.43 -11.26 1.59
N ILE A 151 -0.89 -10.15 2.19
CA ILE A 151 -0.14 -9.44 3.22
C ILE A 151 0.02 -10.31 4.48
N ALA A 152 -1.03 -11.03 4.89
CA ALA A 152 -0.97 -11.95 6.01
C ALA A 152 0.12 -13.00 5.85
N PHE A 153 0.21 -13.65 4.68
CA PHE A 153 1.26 -14.61 4.37
C PHE A 153 2.66 -13.97 4.38
N VAL A 154 2.80 -12.75 3.86
CA VAL A 154 4.07 -12.01 3.92
C VAL A 154 4.47 -11.74 5.37
N PHE A 155 3.55 -11.32 6.23
CA PHE A 155 3.82 -11.06 7.65
C PHE A 155 4.22 -12.35 8.40
N ILE A 156 3.53 -13.46 8.15
CA ILE A 156 3.88 -14.76 8.74
C ILE A 156 5.28 -15.18 8.28
N TYR A 157 5.55 -15.12 6.97
CA TYR A 157 6.84 -15.49 6.39
C TYR A 157 7.98 -14.64 6.98
N GLN A 158 7.83 -13.31 6.98
CA GLN A 158 8.83 -12.40 7.55
C GLN A 158 9.02 -12.64 9.05
N GLY A 159 7.93 -12.92 9.77
CA GLY A 159 8.00 -13.23 11.19
C GLY A 159 8.79 -14.50 11.48
N VAL A 160 8.54 -15.58 10.72
CA VAL A 160 9.32 -16.82 10.81
C VAL A 160 10.79 -16.58 10.47
N VAL A 161 11.08 -15.82 9.42
CA VAL A 161 12.46 -15.47 9.04
C VAL A 161 13.17 -14.73 10.17
N ALA A 162 12.53 -13.75 10.81
CA ALA A 162 13.11 -12.99 11.91
C ALA A 162 13.40 -13.87 13.15
N VAL A 163 12.48 -14.79 13.49
CA VAL A 163 12.68 -15.78 14.56
C VAL A 163 13.86 -16.70 14.24
N VAL A 164 13.96 -17.20 13.01
CA VAL A 164 15.07 -18.05 12.58
C VAL A 164 16.41 -17.28 12.62
N GLN A 165 16.41 -16.01 12.20
CA GLN A 165 17.60 -15.16 12.25
C GLN A 165 18.08 -14.95 13.68
N PHE A 166 17.19 -14.78 14.66
CA PHE A 166 17.57 -14.68 16.07
C PHE A 166 18.43 -15.87 16.52
N PHE A 167 18.05 -17.09 16.15
CA PHE A 167 18.80 -18.30 16.50
C PHE A 167 20.09 -18.49 15.68
N LYS A 168 20.16 -17.93 14.47
CA LYS A 168 21.36 -18.03 13.61
C LYS A 168 22.44 -17.00 13.91
N ILE A 169 22.09 -15.83 14.44
CA ILE A 169 23.07 -14.77 14.72
C ILE A 169 23.79 -15.08 16.03
N LYS A 170 25.10 -15.38 15.97
CA LYS A 170 26.02 -15.56 17.13
C LYS A 170 26.20 -14.30 17.94
#